data_AF-A0A7S1IM67-F1
#
_entry.id   AF-A0A7S1IM67-F1
#
_cell.length_a   1.000
_cell.length_b   1.000
_cell.length_c   1.000
_cell.angle_alpha   90.00
_cell.angle_beta   90.00
_cell.angle_gamma   90.00
#
_symmetry.space_group_name_H-M   'P 1'
#
loop_
_entity.id
_entity.type
_entity.pdbx_description
1 polymer ?
#
loop_
_entity_poly.entity_id
_entity_poly.type
_entity_poly.pdbx_seq_one_letter_code
_entity_poly.pdbx_strand_id
1 'polypeptide(L)'
;MWFWSKSSRCNRDYLYKASKDDDQPIPGYVVAGLIDNAAETDEIAYDIHKACIQMISSNSWSRKMKGLKLIKAICESGNHAFRKYTWDTVAHVEACVAYEGARDLLHGDRRNQELRNVARQCITALSEPPRTPPKRPVISHRIV
;
A
#
# COMPACT_ATOMS: atom_id res chain seq x y z
N MET A 1 -1.08 1.34 21.74
CA MET A 1 -2.54 1.10 21.83
C MET A 1 -3.17 1.73 20.59
N TRP A 2 -3.71 0.92 19.67
CA TRP A 2 -4.18 1.38 18.36
C TRP A 2 -5.62 1.90 18.48
N PHE A 3 -5.80 3.22 18.58
CA PHE A 3 -7.12 3.85 18.60
C PHE A 3 -7.57 4.16 17.17
N TRP A 4 -8.38 3.28 16.60
CA TRP A 4 -9.11 3.51 15.36
C TRP A 4 -10.58 3.71 15.68
N SER A 5 -11.14 4.83 15.22
CA SER A 5 -12.55 5.21 15.36
C SER A 5 -13.51 4.07 14.96
N LYS A 6 -14.69 4.04 15.57
CA LYS A 6 -15.75 3.02 15.35
C LYS A 6 -16.51 3.21 14.02
N SER A 7 -15.84 3.63 12.96
CA SER A 7 -16.42 3.64 11.61
C SER A 7 -16.20 2.27 10.97
N SER A 8 -17.23 1.42 11.01
CA SER A 8 -17.25 0.03 10.53
C SER A 8 -17.15 -0.15 8.99
N ARG A 9 -16.33 0.65 8.29
CA ARG A 9 -16.39 0.71 6.81
C ARG A 9 -15.20 0.09 6.08
N CYS A 10 -13.98 0.15 6.62
CA CYS A 10 -12.86 -0.60 6.05
C CYS A 10 -12.74 -1.98 6.72
N ASN A 11 -12.47 -3.03 5.94
CA ASN A 11 -12.24 -4.35 6.53
C ASN A 11 -10.94 -4.36 7.37
N ARG A 12 -11.11 -4.18 8.70
CA ARG A 12 -10.00 -4.07 9.67
C ARG A 12 -9.11 -5.30 9.70
N ASP A 13 -9.64 -6.48 9.37
CA ASP A 13 -8.87 -7.71 9.31
C ASP A 13 -7.81 -7.64 8.19
N TYR A 14 -8.16 -7.07 7.04
CA TYR A 14 -7.20 -6.86 5.95
C TYR A 14 -6.09 -5.89 6.34
N LEU A 15 -6.43 -4.77 6.99
CA LEU A 15 -5.41 -3.83 7.44
C LEU A 15 -4.53 -4.40 8.56
N TYR A 16 -5.09 -5.19 9.47
CA TYR A 16 -4.32 -5.89 10.49
C TYR A 16 -3.33 -6.87 9.86
N LYS A 17 -3.79 -7.70 8.92
CA LYS A 17 -2.94 -8.64 8.18
C LYS A 17 -1.86 -7.93 7.35
N ALA A 18 -2.19 -6.80 6.72
CA ALA A 18 -1.26 -6.00 5.94
C ALA A 18 -0.21 -5.27 6.80
N SER A 19 -0.56 -4.88 8.03
CA SER A 19 0.29 -4.10 8.94
C SER A 19 1.17 -4.93 9.88
N LYS A 20 1.08 -6.26 9.81
CA LYS A 20 1.87 -7.17 10.63
C LYS A 20 3.36 -6.96 10.38
N ASP A 21 4.12 -6.81 11.46
CA ASP A 21 5.57 -6.59 11.43
C ASP A 21 6.30 -7.93 11.38
N ASP A 22 6.26 -8.55 10.19
CA ASP A 22 7.00 -9.76 9.88
C ASP A 22 7.59 -9.67 8.46
N ASP A 23 8.53 -10.58 8.17
CA ASP A 23 9.21 -10.65 6.88
C ASP A 23 8.36 -11.30 5.78
N GLN A 24 7.13 -11.72 6.09
CA GLN A 24 6.23 -12.31 5.10
C GLN A 24 5.58 -11.22 4.25
N PRO A 25 5.46 -11.41 2.92
CA PRO A 25 4.75 -10.47 2.07
C PRO A 25 3.26 -10.40 2.45
N ILE A 26 2.61 -9.27 2.13
CA ILE A 26 1.15 -9.16 2.28
C ILE A 26 0.51 -10.20 1.36
N PRO A 27 -0.40 -11.06 1.85
CA PRO A 27 -1.10 -12.01 0.98
C PRO A 27 -1.86 -11.30 -0.13
N GLY A 28 -1.80 -11.81 -1.36
CA GLY A 28 -2.40 -11.14 -2.52
C GLY A 28 -3.91 -10.88 -2.39
N TYR A 29 -4.65 -11.79 -1.74
CA TYR A 29 -6.07 -11.60 -1.47
C TYR A 29 -6.36 -10.41 -0.53
N VAL A 30 -5.45 -10.11 0.40
CA VAL A 30 -5.55 -8.96 1.30
C VAL A 30 -5.35 -7.67 0.51
N VAL A 31 -4.37 -7.64 -0.40
CA VAL A 31 -4.13 -6.49 -1.28
C VAL A 31 -5.33 -6.24 -2.19
N ALA A 32 -5.84 -7.28 -2.84
CA ALA A 32 -7.04 -7.18 -3.68
C ALA A 32 -8.26 -6.68 -2.88
N GLY A 33 -8.47 -7.24 -1.69
CA GLY A 33 -9.55 -6.80 -0.80
C GLY A 33 -9.40 -5.33 -0.41
N LEU A 34 -8.20 -4.84 -0.11
CA LEU A 34 -7.97 -3.43 0.23
C LEU A 34 -8.17 -2.50 -0.98
N ILE A 35 -7.82 -2.94 -2.19
CA ILE A 35 -8.11 -2.20 -3.42
C ILE A 35 -9.61 -2.06 -3.62
N ASP A 36 -10.35 -3.16 -3.47
CA ASP A 36 -11.82 -3.17 -3.60
C ASP A 36 -12.46 -2.27 -2.54
N ASN A 37 -12.04 -2.36 -1.27
CA ASN A 37 -12.50 -1.48 -0.19
C ASN A 37 -12.22 0.00 -0.50
N ALA A 38 -11.02 0.33 -1.00
CA ALA A 38 -10.68 1.71 -1.33
C ALA A 38 -11.63 2.28 -2.40
N ALA A 39 -12.06 1.45 -3.36
CA ALA A 39 -12.96 1.86 -4.43
C ALA A 39 -14.42 2.06 -3.98
N GLU A 40 -14.80 1.63 -2.78
CA GLU A 40 -16.18 1.78 -2.28
C GLU A 40 -16.53 3.24 -1.96
N THR A 41 -15.69 3.92 -1.16
CA THR A 41 -15.91 5.32 -0.78
C THR A 41 -14.59 6.05 -0.52
N ASP A 42 -14.59 7.36 -0.74
CA ASP A 42 -13.43 8.23 -0.46
C ASP A 42 -13.01 8.19 1.02
N GLU A 43 -13.97 8.04 1.95
CA GLU A 43 -13.68 7.89 3.38
C GLU A 43 -12.88 6.62 3.67
N ILE A 44 -13.25 5.49 3.06
CA ILE A 44 -12.52 4.22 3.23
C ILE A 44 -11.14 4.34 2.60
N ALA A 45 -11.04 4.95 1.41
CA ALA A 45 -9.75 5.22 0.77
C ALA A 45 -8.83 6.07 1.68
N TYR A 46 -9.39 7.09 2.34
CA TYR A 46 -8.66 7.94 3.28
C TYR A 46 -8.20 7.19 4.55
N ASP A 47 -9.04 6.31 5.10
CA ASP A 47 -8.66 5.49 6.26
C ASP A 47 -7.55 4.48 5.91
N ILE A 48 -7.64 3.84 4.74
CA ILE A 48 -6.58 2.96 4.23
C ILE A 48 -5.29 3.75 4.01
N HIS A 49 -5.40 4.95 3.43
CA HIS A 49 -4.26 5.84 3.24
C HIS A 49 -3.56 6.20 4.55
N LYS A 50 -4.32 6.60 5.57
CA LYS A 50 -3.77 6.85 6.92
C LYS A 50 -3.01 5.66 7.47
N ALA A 51 -3.55 4.45 7.31
CA ALA A 51 -2.86 3.23 7.73
C ALA A 51 -1.55 3.03 6.97
N CYS A 52 -1.54 3.24 5.65
CA CYS A 52 -0.34 3.19 4.82
C CYS A 52 0.72 4.20 5.27
N ILE A 53 0.33 5.46 5.54
CA ILE A 53 1.24 6.50 6.04
C ILE A 53 1.84 6.09 7.38
N GLN A 54 1.03 5.59 8.31
CA GLN A 54 1.54 5.09 9.59
C GLN A 54 2.53 3.93 9.42
N MET A 55 2.32 3.06 8.43
CA MET A 55 3.25 1.97 8.12
C MET A 55 4.59 2.51 7.58
N ILE A 56 4.59 3.44 6.64
CA ILE A 56 5.82 4.00 6.06
C ILE A 56 6.54 4.97 7.01
N SER A 57 5.85 5.57 7.97
CA SER A 57 6.46 6.38 9.02
C SER A 57 7.02 5.55 10.19
N SER A 58 6.73 4.26 10.26
CA SER A 58 7.24 3.39 11.34
C SER A 58 8.76 3.16 11.25
N ASN A 59 9.39 2.72 12.34
CA ASN A 59 10.83 2.40 12.37
C ASN A 59 11.16 1.01 11.79
N SER A 60 10.15 0.16 11.55
CA SER A 60 10.36 -1.18 10.99
C SER A 60 10.50 -1.13 9.48
N TRP A 61 11.58 -1.73 8.98
CA TRP A 61 11.79 -1.93 7.53
C TRP A 61 10.64 -2.71 6.90
N SER A 62 10.22 -3.81 7.53
CA SER A 62 9.19 -4.71 6.99
C SER A 62 7.84 -4.00 6.87
N ARG A 63 7.48 -3.17 7.86
CA ARG A 63 6.28 -2.33 7.80
C ARG A 63 6.37 -1.25 6.73
N LYS A 64 7.51 -0.55 6.60
CA LYS A 64 7.71 0.45 5.53
C LYS A 64 7.56 -0.18 4.16
N MET A 65 8.21 -1.32 3.92
CA MET A 65 8.16 -2.05 2.67
C MET A 65 6.72 -2.45 2.30
N LYS A 66 5.97 -2.98 3.26
CA LYS A 66 4.55 -3.34 3.09
C LYS A 66 3.68 -2.12 2.76
N GLY A 67 3.89 -1.01 3.46
CA GLY A 67 3.16 0.23 3.24
C GLY A 67 3.37 0.78 1.83
N LEU A 68 4.63 0.83 1.38
CA LEU A 68 4.98 1.29 0.03
C LEU A 68 4.36 0.38 -1.06
N LYS A 69 4.48 -0.95 -0.91
CA LYS A 69 3.89 -1.91 -1.86
C LYS A 69 2.38 -1.76 -1.97
N LEU A 70 1.70 -1.50 -0.84
CA LEU A 70 0.25 -1.29 -0.81
C LEU A 70 -0.16 0.03 -1.47
N ILE A 71 0.54 1.14 -1.16
CA ILE A 71 0.33 2.44 -1.83
C ILE A 71 0.46 2.28 -3.34
N LYS A 72 1.54 1.64 -3.81
CA LYS A 72 1.75 1.39 -5.24
C LYS A 72 0.58 0.64 -5.86
N ALA A 73 0.15 -0.48 -5.26
CA ALA A 73 -0.91 -1.32 -5.81
C ALA A 73 -2.26 -0.58 -5.93
N ILE A 74 -2.62 0.24 -4.93
CA ILE A 74 -3.87 1.03 -4.94
C ILE A 74 -3.76 2.21 -5.93
N CYS A 75 -2.60 2.85 -6.04
CA CYS A 75 -2.38 3.89 -7.05
C CYS A 75 -2.46 3.33 -8.48
N GLU A 76 -1.94 2.12 -8.70
CA GLU A 76 -2.01 1.42 -9.98
C GLU A 76 -3.44 0.97 -10.33
N SER A 77 -4.29 0.65 -9.35
CA SER A 77 -5.69 0.28 -9.58
C SER A 77 -6.58 1.44 -10.01
N GLY A 78 -6.12 2.69 -9.85
CA GLY A 78 -6.79 3.88 -10.34
C GLY A 78 -7.79 4.54 -9.42
N ASN A 79 -7.66 4.33 -8.11
CA ASN A 79 -8.47 5.08 -7.16
C ASN A 79 -8.04 6.57 -7.10
N HIS A 80 -8.87 7.46 -7.64
CA HIS A 80 -8.55 8.89 -7.72
C HIS A 80 -8.43 9.57 -6.34
N ALA A 81 -9.32 9.27 -5.39
CA ALA A 81 -9.28 9.85 -4.06
C ALA A 81 -8.01 9.44 -3.30
N PHE A 82 -7.69 8.15 -3.30
CA PHE A 82 -6.47 7.62 -2.68
C PHE A 82 -5.21 8.26 -3.29
N ARG A 83 -5.15 8.39 -4.62
CA ARG A 83 -4.02 9.03 -5.32
C ARG A 83 -3.87 10.49 -4.91
N LYS A 84 -4.98 11.24 -4.83
CA LYS A 84 -4.95 12.63 -4.37
C LYS A 84 -4.38 12.72 -2.96
N TYR A 85 -4.89 11.92 -2.02
CA TYR A 85 -4.38 11.94 -0.65
C TYR A 85 -2.90 11.53 -0.56
N THR A 86 -2.47 10.60 -1.40
CA THR A 86 -1.07 10.18 -1.49
C THR A 86 -0.19 11.29 -2.06
N TRP A 87 -0.67 12.06 -3.04
CA TRP A 87 0.01 13.23 -3.58
C TRP A 87 0.21 14.31 -2.53
N ASP A 88 -0.83 14.62 -1.76
CA ASP A 88 -0.78 15.60 -0.67
C ASP A 88 0.22 15.20 0.44
N THR A 89 0.58 13.92 0.51
CA THR A 89 1.49 13.34 1.51
C THR A 89 2.75 12.74 0.89
N VAL A 90 3.11 13.15 -0.33
CA VAL A 90 4.24 12.58 -1.09
C VAL A 90 5.58 12.69 -0.36
N ALA A 91 5.75 13.72 0.47
CA ALA A 91 6.94 13.90 1.31
C ALA A 91 7.26 12.68 2.19
N HIS A 92 6.25 11.94 2.67
CA HIS A 92 6.46 10.71 3.44
C HIS A 92 7.00 9.57 2.56
N VAL A 93 6.62 9.51 1.29
CA VAL A 93 7.12 8.55 0.32
C VAL A 93 8.55 8.93 -0.11
N GLU A 94 8.81 10.21 -0.34
CA GLU A 94 10.15 10.73 -0.65
C GLU A 94 11.15 10.48 0.48
N ALA A 95 10.72 10.62 1.74
CA ALA A 95 11.55 10.25 2.89
C ALA A 95 11.99 8.76 2.85
N CYS A 96 11.18 7.88 2.26
CA CYS A 96 11.56 6.48 2.07
C CYS A 96 12.57 6.27 0.92
N VAL A 97 12.65 7.19 -0.04
CA VAL A 97 13.68 7.17 -1.09
C VAL A 97 15.07 7.48 -0.52
N ALA A 98 15.14 8.28 0.54
CA ALA A 98 16.37 8.60 1.27
C ALA A 98 16.61 7.67 2.48
N TYR A 99 15.95 6.51 2.56
CA TYR A 99 16.06 5.63 3.73
C TYR A 99 17.45 4.99 3.87
N GLU A 100 18.09 5.24 5.00
CA GLU A 100 19.40 4.69 5.41
C GLU A 100 19.27 3.96 6.76
N GLY A 101 18.46 2.90 6.79
CA GLY A 101 18.29 2.06 7.97
C GLY A 101 19.55 1.25 8.34
N ALA A 102 19.47 0.52 9.46
CA ALA A 102 20.53 -0.39 9.88
C ALA A 102 20.90 -1.37 8.76
N ARG A 103 22.20 -1.53 8.50
CA ARG A 103 22.69 -2.47 7.49
C ARG A 103 22.63 -3.88 8.06
N ASP A 104 22.09 -4.79 7.27
CA ASP A 104 21.97 -6.20 7.65
C ASP A 104 23.36 -6.84 7.69
N LEU A 105 23.64 -7.66 8.71
CA LEU A 105 24.96 -8.30 8.87
C LEU A 105 25.28 -9.28 7.74
N LEU A 106 24.26 -9.91 7.15
CA LEU A 106 24.41 -10.95 6.12
C LEU A 106 24.21 -10.37 4.71
N HIS A 107 23.32 -9.40 4.56
CA HIS A 107 22.91 -8.87 3.25
C HIS A 107 23.32 -7.41 3.00
N GLY A 108 24.03 -6.79 3.94
CA GLY A 108 24.50 -5.41 3.85
C GLY A 108 23.35 -4.43 3.65
N ASP A 109 23.46 -3.61 2.61
CA ASP A 109 22.48 -2.55 2.30
C ASP A 109 21.36 -3.00 1.33
N ARG A 110 21.32 -4.29 0.95
CA ARG A 110 20.38 -4.79 -0.07
C ARG A 110 18.91 -4.51 0.27
N ARG A 111 18.51 -4.72 1.52
CA ARG A 111 17.14 -4.49 2.00
C ARG A 111 16.76 -3.01 1.92
N ASN A 112 17.66 -2.12 2.32
CA ASN A 112 17.42 -0.68 2.24
C ASN A 112 17.38 -0.21 0.78
N GLN A 113 18.24 -0.73 -0.10
CA GLN A 113 18.20 -0.48 -1.54
C GLN A 113 16.87 -0.89 -2.15
N GLU A 114 16.35 -2.08 -1.80
CA GLU A 114 15.04 -2.53 -2.26
C GLU A 114 13.94 -1.55 -1.83
N LEU A 115 13.96 -1.09 -0.58
CA LEU A 115 12.97 -0.13 -0.07
C LEU A 115 13.04 1.20 -0.84
N ARG A 116 14.24 1.74 -1.06
CA ARG A 116 14.44 2.96 -1.86
C ARG A 116 13.93 2.77 -3.30
N ASN A 117 14.16 1.59 -3.89
CA ASN A 117 13.68 1.28 -5.24
C ASN A 117 12.15 1.21 -5.30
N VAL A 118 11.51 0.56 -4.33
CA VAL A 118 10.04 0.51 -4.26
C VAL A 118 9.47 1.90 -4.02
N ALA A 119 10.07 2.73 -3.17
CA ALA A 119 9.64 4.10 -2.96
C ALA A 119 9.67 4.94 -4.26
N ARG A 120 10.73 4.79 -5.07
CA ARG A 120 10.79 5.43 -6.41
C ARG A 120 9.67 4.93 -7.32
N GLN A 121 9.42 3.61 -7.34
CA GLN A 121 8.31 3.05 -8.13
C GLN A 121 6.94 3.57 -7.66
N CYS A 122 6.75 3.83 -6.36
CA CYS A 122 5.53 4.45 -5.86
C CYS A 122 5.34 5.86 -6.41
N ILE A 123 6.41 6.67 -6.41
CA ILE A 123 6.38 8.04 -6.98
C ILE A 123 6.07 7.97 -8.48
N THR A 124 6.69 7.04 -9.21
CA THR A 124 6.38 6.82 -10.63
C THR A 124 4.92 6.43 -10.84
N ALA A 125 4.39 5.47 -10.09
CA ALA A 125 2.99 5.03 -10.19
C ALA A 125 1.99 6.15 -9.84
N LEU A 126 2.39 7.09 -8.98
CA LEU A 126 1.60 8.25 -8.60
C LEU A 126 1.60 9.34 -9.68
N SER A 127 2.70 9.48 -10.42
CA SER A 127 2.85 10.43 -11.54
C SER A 127 2.21 9.90 -12.83
N GLU A 128 2.30 8.60 -13.10
CA GLU A 128 1.71 7.97 -14.27
C GLU A 128 0.17 7.92 -14.17
N PRO A 129 -0.57 8.11 -15.27
CA PRO A 129 -2.02 7.89 -15.27
C PRO A 129 -2.33 6.44 -14.85
N PRO A 130 -3.48 6.20 -14.20
CA PRO A 130 -3.81 4.88 -13.69
C PRO A 130 -3.85 3.86 -14.83
N ARG A 131 -3.19 2.72 -14.61
CA ARG A 131 -3.18 1.62 -15.58
C ARG A 131 -4.57 1.03 -15.55
N THR A 132 -5.34 1.21 -16.63
CA THR A 132 -6.65 0.56 -16.74
C THR A 132 -6.45 -0.93 -16.51
N PRO A 133 -7.10 -1.54 -15.50
CA PRO A 133 -6.94 -2.97 -15.29
C PRO A 133 -7.48 -3.69 -16.53
N PRO A 134 -6.83 -4.79 -16.98
CA PRO A 134 -7.45 -5.63 -17.98
C PRO A 134 -8.82 -6.05 -17.44
N LYS A 135 -9.89 -5.77 -18.18
CA LYS A 135 -11.24 -6.27 -17.86
C LYS A 135 -11.10 -7.77 -17.64
N ARG A 136 -11.28 -8.25 -16.39
CA ARG A 136 -11.30 -9.69 -16.14
C ARG A 136 -12.38 -10.26 -17.06
N PRO A 137 -12.09 -11.27 -17.91
CA PRO A 137 -13.13 -11.85 -18.73
C PRO A 137 -14.21 -12.36 -17.79
N VAL A 138 -15.43 -11.86 -17.97
CA VAL A 138 -16.61 -12.41 -17.30
C VAL A 138 -16.77 -13.81 -17.85
N ILE A 139 -16.33 -14.82 -17.11
CA ILE A 139 -16.56 -16.22 -17.49
C ILE A 139 -18.04 -16.48 -17.25
N SER A 140 -18.86 -16.12 -18.23
CA SER A 140 -20.27 -16.49 -18.29
C SER A 140 -20.33 -18.00 -18.42
N HIS A 141 -20.41 -18.69 -17.28
CA HIS A 141 -20.80 -20.09 -17.25
C HIS A 141 -22.30 -20.10 -17.60
N ARG A 142 -22.61 -20.05 -18.91
CA ARG A 142 -23.91 -20.53 -19.40
C ARG A 142 -23.90 -22.04 -19.19
N ILE A 143 -24.51 -22.45 -18.09
CA ILE A 143 -24.95 -23.84 -17.92
C ILE A 143 -26.07 -24.01 -18.95
N VAL A 144 -25.79 -24.83 -19.97
CA VAL A 144 -26.79 -25.34 -20.92
C VAL A 144 -27.41 -26.58 -20.31
#